data_AF-A0AAU4F9X0-F1
#
_entry.id   AF-A0AAU4F9X0-F1
#
_cell.length_a   1.000
_cell.length_b   1.000
_cell.length_c   1.000
_cell.angle_alpha   90.00
_cell.angle_beta   90.00
_cell.angle_gamma   90.00
#
_symmetry.space_group_name_H-M   'P 1'
#
loop_
_entity.id
_entity.type
_entity.pdbx_description
1 polymer ?
#
loop_
_entity_poly.entity_id
_entity_poly.type
_entity_poly.pdbx_seq_one_letter_code
_entity_poly.pdbx_strand_id
1 'polypeptide(L)' 'MTKATSNLDRLVRLQEDFDTANKSVINETGGRNREALLRLSEVAGEMARIHEEEAAEMRRVADAAYDLHITK' A
#
# COMPACT_ATOMS: atom_id res chain seq x y z
N MET A 1 -13.53 -1.15 14.30
CA MET A 1 -12.58 -0.60 13.31
C MET A 1 -13.25 -0.59 11.95
N THR A 2 -13.16 0.51 11.21
CA THR A 2 -13.57 0.53 9.79
C THR A 2 -12.43 -0.04 8.93
N LYS A 3 -12.75 -0.53 7.72
CA LYS A 3 -11.77 -1.10 6.77
C LYS A 3 -10.64 -0.12 6.44
N ALA A 4 -10.95 1.18 6.33
CA ALA A 4 -9.98 2.24 6.09
C ALA A 4 -8.96 2.38 7.24
N THR A 5 -9.40 2.32 8.50
CA THR A 5 -8.47 2.35 9.64
C THR A 5 -7.54 1.12 9.65
N SER A 6 -8.06 -0.05 9.30
CA SER A 6 -7.26 -1.29 9.16
C SER A 6 -6.21 -1.20 8.05
N ASN A 7 -6.56 -0.59 6.92
CA ASN A 7 -5.63 -0.42 5.80
C ASN A 7 -4.56 0.64 6.07
N LEU A 8 -4.89 1.72 6.78
CA LEU A 8 -3.90 2.68 7.26
C LEU A 8 -2.85 2.03 8.16
N ASP A 9 -3.28 1.23 9.14
CA ASP A 9 -2.37 0.50 10.03
C ASP A 9 -1.46 -0.46 9.26
N ARG A 10 -1.98 -1.10 8.20
CA ARG A 10 -1.20 -1.96 7.31
C ARG A 10 -0.18 -1.17 6.50
N LEU A 11 -0.55 -0.02 5.95
CA LEU A 11 0.36 0.86 5.20
C LEU A 11 1.50 1.38 6.06
N VAL A 12 1.23 1.74 7.33
CA VAL A 12 2.28 2.16 8.27
C VAL A 12 3.31 1.05 8.49
N ARG A 13 2.86 -0.18 8.73
CA ARG A 13 3.78 -1.33 8.89
C ARG A 13 4.58 -1.61 7.62
N LEU A 14 3.95 -1.53 6.45
CA LEU A 14 4.63 -1.71 5.18
C LEU A 14 5.67 -0.61 4.92
N GLN A 15 5.41 0.63 5.34
CA GLN A 15 6.39 1.71 5.25
C GLN A 15 7.62 1.44 6.12
N GLU A 16 7.43 0.96 7.35
CA GLU A 16 8.53 0.56 8.24
C GLU A 16 9.38 -0.57 7.65
N ASP A 17 8.72 -1.57 7.06
CA ASP A 17 9.37 -2.69 6.35
C ASP A 17 10.15 -2.20 5.13
N PHE A 18 9.58 -1.28 4.36
CA PHE A 18 10.22 -0.67 3.19
C PHE A 18 11.49 0.08 3.61
N ASP A 19 11.39 0.95 4.63
CA ASP A 19 12.51 1.74 5.12
C ASP A 19 13.64 0.85 5.66
N THR A 20 13.29 -0.25 6.31
CA THR A 20 14.24 -1.25 6.82
C THR A 20 14.97 -1.96 5.68
N ALA A 21 14.25 -2.42 4.66
CA ALA A 21 14.85 -3.04 3.49
C ALA A 21 15.72 -2.04 2.71
N ASN A 22 15.29 -0.80 2.58
CA ASN A 22 15.98 0.25 1.83
C ASN A 22 17.37 0.55 2.39
N LYS A 23 17.52 0.56 3.72
CA LYS A 23 18.83 0.73 4.40
C LYS A 23 19.83 -0.36 4.04
N SER A 24 19.36 -1.53 3.61
CA SER A 24 20.19 -2.70 3.33
C SER A 24 20.46 -2.92 1.83
N VAL A 25 20.01 -2.02 0.94
CA VAL A 25 20.11 -2.16 -0.53
C VAL A 25 21.54 -2.17 -1.02
N ILE A 26 22.42 -1.42 -0.36
CA ILE A 26 23.85 -1.41 -0.62
C ILE A 26 24.53 -2.12 0.54
N ASN A 27 25.29 -3.16 0.25
CA ASN A 27 26.06 -3.89 1.27
C ASN A 27 27.34 -3.10 1.63
N GLU A 28 28.07 -3.57 2.65
CA GLU A 28 29.29 -2.91 3.14
C GLU A 28 30.40 -2.81 2.09
N THR A 29 30.38 -3.66 1.06
CA THR A 29 31.36 -3.64 -0.03
C THR A 29 30.94 -2.77 -1.22
N GLY A 30 29.81 -2.06 -1.11
CA GLY A 30 29.25 -1.20 -2.16
C GLY A 30 28.48 -1.96 -3.26
N GLY A 31 28.31 -3.27 -3.12
CA GLY A 31 27.51 -4.11 -4.00
C GLY A 31 26.01 -4.01 -3.69
N ARG A 32 25.17 -4.34 -4.69
CA ARG A 32 23.72 -4.39 -4.51
C ARG A 32 23.32 -5.66 -3.76
N ASN A 33 22.55 -5.50 -2.71
CA ASN A 33 21.92 -6.59 -1.99
C ASN A 33 20.63 -7.02 -2.72
N ARG A 34 20.68 -8.17 -3.41
CA ARG A 34 19.56 -8.70 -4.18
C ARG A 34 18.34 -9.00 -3.31
N GLU A 35 18.55 -9.49 -2.09
CA GLU A 35 17.46 -9.83 -1.18
C GLU A 35 16.70 -8.57 -0.73
N ALA A 36 17.43 -7.52 -0.36
CA ALA A 36 16.83 -6.23 -0.02
C ALA A 36 16.02 -5.63 -1.18
N LEU A 37 16.54 -5.73 -2.41
CA LEU A 37 15.83 -5.26 -3.61
C LEU A 37 14.54 -6.06 -3.88
N LEU A 38 14.56 -7.38 -3.71
CA LEU A 38 13.36 -8.21 -3.83
C LEU A 38 12.33 -7.85 -2.76
N ARG A 39 12.78 -7.68 -1.51
CA ARG A 39 11.89 -7.29 -0.41
C ARG A 39 11.24 -5.93 -0.66
N LEU A 40 11.99 -4.94 -1.16
CA LEU A 40 11.43 -3.64 -1.54
C LEU A 40 10.36 -3.77 -2.62
N SER A 41 10.60 -4.61 -3.64
CA SER A 41 9.63 -4.85 -4.71
C SER A 41 8.33 -5.49 -4.18
N GLU A 42 8.45 -6.45 -3.26
CA GLU A 42 7.29 -7.10 -2.63
C GLU A 42 6.48 -6.09 -1.82
N VAL A 43 7.14 -5.36 -0.91
CA VAL A 43 6.49 -4.39 -0.02
C VAL A 43 5.81 -3.28 -0.83
N ALA A 44 6.47 -2.73 -1.85
CA ALA A 44 5.87 -1.74 -2.75
C ALA A 44 4.63 -2.29 -3.47
N GLY A 45 4.66 -3.55 -3.91
CA GLY A 45 3.51 -4.21 -4.52
C GLY A 45 2.34 -4.37 -3.54
N GLU A 46 2.61 -4.67 -2.27
CA GLU A 46 1.57 -4.74 -1.25
C GLU A 46 0.93 -3.38 -0.94
N MET A 47 1.73 -2.32 -0.86
CA MET A 47 1.24 -0.96 -0.67
C MET A 47 0.35 -0.51 -1.83
N ALA A 48 0.77 -0.77 -3.08
CA ALA A 48 -0.01 -0.44 -4.27
C ALA A 48 -1.37 -1.14 -4.27
N ARG A 49 -1.43 -2.44 -3.94
CA ARG A 49 -2.67 -3.20 -3.82
C ARG A 49 -3.63 -2.61 -2.77
N ILE A 50 -3.13 -2.17 -1.62
CA ILE A 50 -3.98 -1.54 -0.60
C ILE A 50 -4.59 -0.24 -1.14
N HIS A 51 -3.80 0.60 -1.82
CA HIS A 51 -4.32 1.82 -2.43
C HIS A 51 -5.37 1.54 -3.52
N GLU A 52 -5.18 0.50 -4.33
CA GLU A 52 -6.18 0.08 -5.31
C GLU A 52 -7.49 -0.38 -4.66
N GLU A 53 -7.42 -1.16 -3.57
CA GLU A 53 -8.58 -1.59 -2.78
C GLU A 53 -9.36 -0.39 -2.21
N GLU A 54 -8.65 0.61 -1.67
CA GLU A 54 -9.27 1.83 -1.13
C GLU A 54 -9.91 2.68 -2.23
N ALA A 55 -9.21 2.86 -3.35
CA ALA A 55 -9.76 3.59 -4.49
C ALA A 55 -11.00 2.90 -5.06
N ALA A 56 -11.03 1.56 -5.09
CA ALA A 56 -12.19 0.80 -5.52
C ALA A 56 -13.39 0.95 -4.56
N GLU A 57 -13.12 0.99 -3.25
CA GLU A 57 -14.16 1.26 -2.25
C GLU A 57 -14.75 2.66 -2.39
N MET A 58 -13.91 3.68 -2.56
CA MET A 58 -14.35 5.05 -2.75
C MET A 58 -15.19 5.22 -4.01
N ARG A 59 -14.80 4.57 -5.12
CA ARG A 59 -15.62 4.54 -6.35
C ARG A 59 -17.00 3.93 -6.08
N ARG A 60 -17.07 2.79 -5.41
CA ARG A 60 -18.35 2.13 -5.07
C ARG A 60 -19.25 3.04 -4.22
N VAL A 61 -18.69 3.74 -3.25
CA VAL A 61 -19.44 4.69 -2.40
C VAL A 61 -19.93 5.89 -3.21
N ALA A 62 -19.10 6.42 -4.10
CA ALA A 62 -19.48 7.52 -4.98
C ALA A 62 -20.61 7.13 -5.95
N ASP A 63 -20.52 5.96 -6.58
CA ASP A 63 -21.54 5.43 -7.49
C ASP A 63 -22.88 5.25 -6.76
N ALA A 64 -22.88 4.67 -5.56
CA ALA A 64 -24.08 4.51 -4.76
C ALA A 64 -24.72 5.86 -4.35
N ALA A 65 -23.90 6.88 -4.07
CA ALA A 65 -24.39 8.22 -3.76
C ALA A 65 -25.01 8.90 -5.00
N TYR A 66 -24.43 8.68 -6.18
CA TYR A 66 -24.95 9.18 -7.45
C TYR A 66 -26.30 8.55 -7.81
N ASP A 67 -26.43 7.23 -7.70
CA ASP A 67 -27.67 6.49 -7.96
C ASP A 67 -28.82 6.94 -7.04
N LEU A 68 -28.52 7.20 -5.76
CA LEU A 68 -29.48 7.72 -4.78
C LEU A 68 -29.95 9.15 -5.10
N HIS A 69 -29.12 9.94 -5.80
CA HIS A 69 -29.47 11.30 -6.19
C HIS A 69 -30.36 11.34 -7.44
N ILE A 70 -30.24 10.35 -8.33
CA ILE A 70 -31.08 10.20 -9.54
C ILE A 70 -32.50 9.71 -9.20
N THR A 71 -32.69 9.03 -8.07
CA THR A 71 -34.00 8.47 -7.67
C THR A 71 -34.90 9.44 -6.88
N LYS A 72 -34.58 10.73 -6.83
CA LYS A 72 -35.43 11.79 -6.25
C LYS A 72 -36.05 12.68 -7.33
#